data_AF-A0ABD7D707-F1
#
_entry.id   AF-A0ABD7D707-F1
#
_cell.length_a   1.000
_cell.length_b   1.000
_cell.length_c   1.000
_cell.angle_alpha   90.00
_cell.angle_beta   90.00
_cell.angle_gamma   90.00
#
_symmetry.space_group_name_H-M   'P 1'
#
loop_
_entity.id
_entity.type
_entity.pdbx_description
1 polymer ?
#
loop_
_entity_poly.entity_id
_entity_poly.type
_entity_poly.pdbx_seq_one_letter_code
_entity_poly.pdbx_strand_id
1 'polypeptide(L)' 'MYATTRATTRDAAHAFRHLLLTTATAVADPYAPGIDRDLPAAAAEAHRALTRAGLLARPTHELIALVRAEFPNYNPTV' A
#
# COMPACT_ATOMS: atom_id res chain seq x y z
N MET A 1 -12.58 23.03 -3.98
CA MET A 1 -11.45 22.50 -3.19
C MET A 1 -11.49 20.96 -3.28
N TYR A 2 -11.12 20.37 -4.43
CA TYR A 2 -11.29 18.92 -4.72
C TYR A 2 -9.99 18.19 -5.10
N ALA A 3 -8.87 18.91 -5.27
CA ALA A 3 -7.61 18.33 -5.73
C ALA A 3 -6.86 17.56 -4.62
N THR A 4 -6.97 18.01 -3.37
CA THR A 4 -6.20 17.46 -2.23
C THR A 4 -6.61 16.03 -1.91
N THR A 5 -7.90 15.69 -1.92
CA THR A 5 -8.40 14.35 -1.59
C THR A 5 -8.01 13.31 -2.63
N ARG A 6 -7.98 13.68 -3.92
CA ARG A 6 -7.60 12.76 -4.99
C ARG A 6 -6.10 12.47 -4.96
N ALA A 7 -5.27 13.49 -4.71
CA ALA A 7 -3.83 13.32 -4.54
C ALA A 7 -3.51 12.44 -3.32
N THR A 8 -4.12 12.69 -2.15
CA THR A 8 -3.88 11.88 -0.95
C THR A 8 -4.39 10.44 -1.08
N THR A 9 -5.49 10.22 -1.80
CA THR A 9 -6.00 8.87 -2.09
C THR A 9 -5.06 8.10 -3.02
N ARG A 10 -4.51 8.77 -4.03
CA ARG A 10 -3.51 8.18 -4.93
C ARG A 10 -2.24 7.80 -4.17
N ASP A 11 -1.70 8.71 -3.37
CA ASP A 11 -0.53 8.44 -2.53
C ASP A 11 -0.76 7.25 -1.59
N ALA A 12 -1.96 7.16 -1.00
CA ALA A 12 -2.36 6.03 -0.17
C ALA A 12 -2.41 4.71 -0.95
N ALA A 13 -2.95 4.71 -2.17
CA ALA A 13 -2.96 3.52 -3.04
C ALA A 13 -1.54 3.08 -3.43
N HIS A 14 -0.65 4.04 -3.75
CA HIS A 14 0.76 3.76 -4.04
C HIS A 14 1.48 3.15 -2.84
N ALA A 15 1.37 3.77 -1.66
CA ALA A 15 2.01 3.28 -0.44
C ALA A 15 1.46 1.92 0.00
N PHE A 16 0.14 1.70 -0.14
CA PHE A 16 -0.47 0.42 0.16
C PHE A 16 -0.02 -0.68 -0.81
N ARG A 17 0.09 -0.38 -2.11
CA ARG A 17 0.68 -1.30 -3.09
C ARG A 17 2.13 -1.65 -2.74
N HIS A 18 2.94 -0.66 -2.35
CA HIS A 18 4.32 -0.89 -1.95
C HIS A 18 4.39 -1.87 -0.78
N LEU A 19 3.59 -1.66 0.27
CA LEU A 19 3.49 -2.60 1.40
C LEU A 19 3.10 -4.01 0.96
N LEU A 20 2.13 -4.16 0.05
CA LEU A 20 1.71 -5.47 -0.45
C LEU A 20 2.85 -6.20 -1.17
N LEU A 21 3.60 -5.49 -2.02
CA LEU A 21 4.76 -6.07 -2.72
C LEU A 21 5.88 -6.45 -1.75
N THR A 22 6.21 -5.58 -0.79
CA THR A 22 7.24 -5.85 0.21
C THR A 22 6.85 -7.04 1.10
N THR A 23 5.56 -7.16 1.44
CA THR A 23 5.05 -8.32 2.18
C THR A 23 5.16 -9.60 1.35
N ALA A 24 4.83 -9.55 0.05
CA ALA A 24 4.97 -10.69 -0.84
C ALA A 24 6.44 -11.14 -0.94
N THR A 25 7.39 -10.19 -1.06
CA THR A 25 8.83 -10.48 -1.03
C THR A 25 9.23 -11.13 0.29
N ALA A 26 8.79 -10.60 1.45
CA ALA A 26 9.11 -11.17 2.76
C ALA A 26 8.56 -12.59 2.94
N VAL A 27 7.39 -12.88 2.37
CA VAL A 27 6.79 -14.23 2.41
C VAL A 27 7.54 -15.20 1.50
N ALA A 28 7.96 -14.74 0.32
CA ALA A 28 8.69 -15.55 -0.65
C ALA A 28 10.14 -15.84 -0.20
N ASP A 29 10.82 -14.85 0.38
CA ASP A 29 12.16 -14.96 0.94
C ASP A 29 12.28 -14.16 2.25
N PRO A 30 12.08 -14.82 3.40
CA PRO A 30 12.21 -14.18 4.71
C PRO A 30 13.62 -13.68 5.03
N TYR A 31 14.65 -14.14 4.31
CA TYR A 31 16.04 -13.74 4.51
C TYR A 31 16.53 -12.77 3.42
N ALA A 32 15.60 -12.23 2.62
CA ALA A 32 15.91 -11.25 1.59
C ALA A 32 16.70 -10.08 2.21
N PRO A 33 17.84 -9.69 1.63
CA PRO A 33 18.67 -8.61 2.17
C PRO A 33 17.86 -7.32 2.38
N GLY A 34 17.84 -6.81 3.62
CA GLY A 34 17.17 -5.56 3.95
C GLY A 34 15.69 -5.68 4.31
N ILE A 35 15.08 -6.88 4.25
CA ILE A 35 13.64 -7.05 4.50
C ILE A 35 13.21 -6.62 5.91
N ASP A 36 14.08 -6.86 6.91
CA ASP A 36 13.88 -6.44 8.30
C ASP A 36 13.74 -4.92 8.46
N ARG A 37 14.32 -4.15 7.54
CA ARG A 37 14.20 -2.69 7.50
C ARG A 37 13.06 -2.26 6.57
N ASP A 38 12.97 -2.88 5.42
CA ASP A 38 12.10 -2.43 4.33
C ASP A 38 10.63 -2.73 4.62
N LEU A 39 10.32 -3.85 5.29
CA LEU A 39 8.94 -4.19 5.67
C LEU A 39 8.37 -3.23 6.74
N PRO A 40 9.04 -2.94 7.87
CA PRO A 40 8.57 -1.92 8.81
C PRO A 40 8.48 -0.52 8.19
N ALA A 41 9.43 -0.16 7.31
CA ALA A 41 9.41 1.13 6.63
C ALA A 41 8.18 1.26 5.70
N ALA A 42 7.90 0.25 4.88
CA ALA A 42 6.72 0.21 4.01
C ALA A 42 5.41 0.23 4.81
N ALA A 43 5.37 -0.47 5.96
CA ALA A 43 4.20 -0.45 6.85
C ALA A 43 3.95 0.94 7.43
N ALA A 44 5.01 1.63 7.89
CA ALA A 44 4.91 3.00 8.40
C ALA A 44 4.50 3.99 7.32
N GLU A 45 5.02 3.85 6.10
CA GLU A 45 4.66 4.68 4.94
C GLU A 45 3.16 4.52 4.61
N ALA A 46 2.70 3.28 4.45
CA ALA A 46 1.30 2.97 4.15
C ALA A 46 0.37 3.49 5.26
N HIS A 47 0.72 3.29 6.53
CA HIS A 47 -0.06 3.79 7.66
C HIS A 47 -0.23 5.32 7.62
N ARG A 48 0.86 6.07 7.36
CA ARG A 48 0.82 7.54 7.26
C ARG A 48 0.02 8.01 6.05
N ALA A 49 0.14 7.34 4.91
CA ALA A 49 -0.58 7.72 3.70
C ALA A 49 -2.09 7.43 3.83
N LEU A 50 -2.47 6.25 4.34
CA LEU A 50 -3.85 5.88 4.62
C LEU A 50 -4.49 6.79 5.68
N THR A 51 -3.76 7.16 6.72
CA THR A 51 -4.24 8.13 7.73
C THR A 51 -4.52 9.49 7.10
N ARG A 52 -3.60 10.03 6.30
CA ARG A 52 -3.78 11.32 5.60
C ARG A 52 -4.95 11.29 4.62
N ALA A 53 -5.23 10.14 4.01
CA ALA A 53 -6.37 9.96 3.11
C ALA A 53 -7.69 9.66 3.84
N GLY A 54 -7.68 9.46 5.17
CA GLY A 54 -8.86 9.03 5.93
C GLY A 54 -9.31 7.59 5.60
N LEU A 55 -8.40 6.76 5.10
CA LEU A 55 -8.67 5.41 4.61
C LEU A 55 -8.25 4.30 5.58
N LEU A 56 -7.59 4.62 6.70
CA LEU A 56 -7.02 3.62 7.61
C LEU A 56 -8.08 2.66 8.19
N ALA A 57 -9.29 3.14 8.43
CA ALA A 57 -10.40 2.33 8.95
C ALA A 57 -11.15 1.55 7.85
N ARG A 58 -10.77 1.70 6.59
CA ARG A 58 -11.44 1.01 5.48
C ARG A 58 -11.06 -0.47 5.45
N PRO A 59 -12.00 -1.35 5.06
CA PRO A 59 -11.71 -2.74 4.83
C PRO A 59 -10.59 -2.94 3.79
N THR A 60 -9.75 -3.94 3.99
CA THR A 60 -8.65 -4.28 3.08
C THR A 60 -9.10 -4.49 1.64
N HIS A 61 -10.28 -5.09 1.41
CA HIS A 61 -10.79 -5.32 0.05
C HIS A 61 -11.14 -4.01 -0.68
N GLU A 62 -11.59 -2.97 0.04
CA GLU A 62 -11.82 -1.64 -0.54
C GLU A 62 -10.49 -0.97 -0.90
N LEU A 63 -9.47 -1.10 -0.06
CA LEU A 63 -8.13 -0.60 -0.34
C LEU A 63 -7.50 -1.30 -1.57
N ILE A 64 -7.70 -2.62 -1.70
CA ILE A 64 -7.27 -3.37 -2.88
C ILE A 64 -8.01 -2.90 -4.13
N ALA A 65 -9.31 -2.62 -4.05
CA ALA A 65 -10.07 -2.07 -5.17
C ALA A 65 -9.54 -0.70 -5.62
N LEU A 66 -9.17 0.17 -4.67
CA LEU A 66 -8.49 1.45 -4.96
C LEU A 66 -7.14 1.25 -5.63
N VAL A 67 -6.34 0.29 -5.15
CA VAL A 67 -5.07 -0.07 -5.80
C VAL A 67 -5.30 -0.55 -7.22
N ARG A 68 -6.32 -1.37 -7.49
CA ARG A 68 -6.64 -1.84 -8.85
C ARG A 68 -7.14 -0.72 -9.77
N ALA A 69 -7.87 0.25 -9.23
CA ALA A 69 -8.32 1.40 -10.00
C ALA A 69 -7.12 2.28 -10.46
N GLU A 70 -6.09 2.39 -9.62
CA GLU A 70 -4.86 3.12 -9.93
C GLU A 70 -3.84 2.29 -10.74
N PHE A 71 -3.79 0.98 -10.48
CA PHE A 71 -2.89 0.02 -11.11
C PHE A 71 -3.71 -1.17 -11.64
N PRO A 72 -4.27 -1.08 -12.87
CA PRO A 72 -5.16 -2.11 -13.43
C PRO A 72 -4.52 -3.50 -13.53
N ASN A 73 -3.19 -3.54 -13.67
CA ASN A 73 -2.41 -4.77 -13.78
C ASN A 73 -2.02 -5.37 -12.42
N TYR A 74 -2.42 -4.74 -11.30
CA TYR A 74 -2.12 -5.26 -9.98
C TYR A 74 -2.99 -6.49 -9.69
N ASN A 75 -2.33 -7.64 -9.54
CA ASN A 75 -2.97 -8.87 -9.13
C ASN A 75 -2.44 -9.31 -7.76
N PRO A 76 -3.25 -9.28 -6.68
CA PRO A 76 -2.83 -9.64 -5.32
C PRO A 76 -2.63 -11.15 -5.10
N THR A 77 -2.91 -11.99 -6.11
CA THR A 77 -2.80 -13.45 -6.02
C THR A 77 -1.63 -14.04 -6.80
N VAL A 78 -0.74 -13.20 -7.34
CA VAL A 78 0.44 -13.61 -8.13
C VAL A 78 1.70 -13.23 -7.38
#